data_AF-A0A0S8HMU0-F1
#
_entry.id   AF-A0A0S8HMU0-F1
#
_cell.length_a   1.000
_cell.length_b   1.000
_cell.length_c   1.000
_cell.angle_alpha   90.00
_cell.angle_beta   90.00
_cell.angle_gamma   90.00
#
_symmetry.space_group_name_H-M   'P 1'
#
loop_
_entity.id
_entity.type
_entity.pdbx_description
1 polymer ?
#
loop_
_entity_poly.entity_id
_entity_poly.type
_entity_poly.pdbx_seq_one_letter_code
_entity_poly.pdbx_strand_id
1 'polypeptide(L)'
;MILVMFLTGSGCYLSGQLSQGGRPLENEESLKSTIPIIDIVSAPLEQLLMEGEKKSEKLKRLYFAKNFDLHVNPQNSGRWIIHPDGYRIWQLGIRSKGACSLGVIFSKFHLEGNARLFIYNEERKVILGAFTNQNNKMTDILPVSHVPGDCIFIHLEVPWAQDEYGEIVIGEVAHAYLPVIVDQSIKDGRYESCLQDIS
;
A
#
# COMPACT_ATOMS: atom_id res chain seq x y z
N MET A 1 46.25 31.66 13.21
CA MET A 1 45.53 30.58 13.91
C MET A 1 44.07 30.65 13.47
N ILE A 2 43.67 29.89 12.45
CA ILE A 2 42.28 29.89 11.95
C ILE A 2 41.60 28.64 12.51
N LEU A 3 40.61 28.86 13.38
CA LEU A 3 39.79 27.85 14.00
C LEU A 3 38.64 27.50 13.03
N VAL A 4 38.67 26.31 12.45
CA VAL A 4 37.56 25.77 11.65
C VAL A 4 36.71 24.91 12.56
N MET A 5 35.57 25.44 12.99
CA MET A 5 34.54 24.71 13.73
C MET A 5 33.72 23.88 12.74
N PHE A 6 33.89 22.57 12.77
CA PHE A 6 33.04 21.63 12.05
C PHE A 6 31.69 21.52 12.74
N LEU A 7 30.64 22.08 12.14
CA LEU A 7 29.25 21.76 12.48
C LEU A 7 28.96 20.34 11.99
N THR A 8 28.97 19.37 12.90
CA THR A 8 28.43 18.03 12.63
C THR A 8 26.92 18.09 12.72
N GLY A 9 26.25 18.19 11.57
CA GLY A 9 24.81 18.04 11.46
C GLY A 9 24.41 16.58 11.70
N SER A 10 23.72 16.30 12.79
CA SER A 10 23.04 15.02 13.00
C SER A 10 21.88 14.91 12.00
N GLY A 11 22.08 14.12 10.96
CA GLY A 11 21.01 13.73 10.04
C GLY A 11 19.98 12.88 10.77
N CYS A 12 18.76 13.40 10.88
CA CYS A 12 17.62 12.62 11.33
C CYS A 12 17.26 11.62 10.21
N TYR A 13 17.60 10.35 10.39
CA TYR A 13 17.19 9.28 9.48
C TYR A 13 15.69 9.05 9.66
N LEU A 14 14.88 9.80 8.91
CA LEU A 14 13.49 9.45 8.66
C LEU A 14 13.48 8.19 7.78
N SER A 15 13.43 7.02 8.39
CA SER A 15 13.14 5.74 7.72
C SER A 15 11.68 5.73 7.25
N GLY A 16 11.41 6.48 6.18
CA GLY A 16 10.15 6.42 5.45
C GLY A 16 10.11 5.13 4.64
N GLN A 17 9.29 4.17 5.09
CA GLN A 17 8.98 2.94 4.38
C GLN A 17 10.19 2.06 4.02
N LEU A 18 10.89 1.53 5.02
CA LEU A 18 11.93 0.51 4.82
C LEU A 18 11.28 -0.78 4.27
N SER A 19 11.24 -0.93 2.96
CA SER A 19 10.81 -2.16 2.29
C SER A 19 12.04 -3.05 2.09
N GLN A 20 11.96 -4.33 2.49
CA GLN A 20 13.10 -5.25 2.31
C GLN A 20 13.17 -5.89 0.91
N GLY A 21 12.25 -5.55 0.00
CA GLY A 21 12.16 -6.17 -1.32
C GLY A 21 11.68 -7.63 -1.25
N GLY A 22 11.96 -8.39 -2.31
CA GLY A 22 11.49 -9.76 -2.47
C GLY A 22 10.19 -9.87 -3.27
N ARG A 23 9.66 -11.09 -3.38
CA ARG A 23 8.39 -11.39 -4.04
C ARG A 23 7.52 -12.23 -3.11
N PRO A 24 6.18 -12.05 -3.15
CA PRO A 24 5.28 -12.91 -2.41
C PRO A 24 5.42 -14.35 -2.91
N LEU A 25 5.26 -15.31 -2.01
CA LEU A 25 5.24 -16.73 -2.32
C LEU A 25 4.12 -17.03 -3.32
N GLU A 26 4.45 -17.84 -4.32
CA GLU A 26 3.52 -18.26 -5.36
C GLU A 26 3.16 -19.74 -5.13
N ASN A 27 1.88 -20.08 -5.20
CA ASN A 27 1.44 -21.47 -5.33
C ASN A 27 0.38 -21.60 -6.42
N GLU A 28 0.36 -22.78 -7.05
CA GLU A 28 -0.69 -23.13 -8.01
C GLU A 28 -2.09 -23.05 -7.40
N GLU A 29 -2.23 -23.24 -6.08
CA GLU A 29 -3.50 -23.04 -5.39
C GLU A 29 -3.88 -21.56 -5.24
N SER A 30 -2.96 -20.61 -4.99
CA SER A 30 -3.27 -19.16 -5.03
C SER A 30 -3.62 -18.71 -6.44
N LEU A 31 -3.08 -19.37 -7.47
CA LEU A 31 -3.44 -19.09 -8.86
C LEU A 31 -4.79 -19.72 -9.27
N LYS A 32 -5.18 -20.84 -8.65
CA LYS A 32 -6.46 -21.53 -8.90
C LYS A 32 -7.60 -21.05 -7.99
N SER A 33 -7.28 -20.44 -6.85
CA SER A 33 -8.26 -19.98 -5.86
C SER A 33 -8.61 -18.51 -6.06
N THR A 34 -9.90 -18.19 -6.08
CA THR A 34 -10.37 -16.81 -6.10
C THR A 34 -10.01 -16.12 -4.79
N ILE A 35 -9.17 -15.08 -4.86
CA ILE A 35 -8.90 -14.18 -3.74
C ILE A 35 -10.16 -13.31 -3.52
N PRO A 36 -10.72 -13.22 -2.30
CA PRO A 36 -11.83 -12.33 -2.03
C PRO A 36 -11.44 -10.88 -2.30
N ILE A 37 -12.30 -10.14 -3.02
CA ILE A 37 -12.09 -8.72 -3.33
C ILE A 37 -13.16 -7.91 -2.62
N ILE A 38 -12.76 -6.84 -1.94
CA ILE A 38 -13.66 -5.80 -1.44
C ILE A 38 -13.71 -4.66 -2.46
N ASP A 39 -14.93 -4.34 -2.90
CA ASP A 39 -15.20 -3.22 -3.80
C ASP A 39 -15.53 -1.94 -3.01
N ILE A 40 -14.73 -0.90 -3.23
CA ILE A 40 -14.97 0.45 -2.71
C ILE A 40 -15.82 1.21 -3.71
N VAL A 41 -16.97 1.70 -3.25
CA VAL A 41 -17.85 2.57 -4.05
C VAL A 41 -17.33 4.00 -3.97
N SER A 42 -16.69 4.47 -5.04
CA SER A 42 -16.25 5.85 -5.18
C SER A 42 -17.31 6.73 -5.84
N ALA A 43 -17.20 8.04 -5.63
CA ALA A 43 -18.01 9.02 -6.36
C ALA A 43 -17.54 9.13 -7.83
N PRO A 44 -18.38 9.60 -8.77
CA PRO A 44 -17.97 9.91 -10.14
C PRO A 44 -16.76 10.85 -10.19
N LEU A 45 -15.92 10.70 -11.22
CA LEU A 45 -14.67 11.43 -11.39
C LEU A 45 -14.89 12.95 -11.34
N GLU A 46 -15.93 13.46 -12.00
CA GLU A 46 -16.23 14.89 -12.06
C GLU A 46 -16.50 15.46 -10.65
N GLN A 47 -17.16 14.68 -9.79
CA GLN A 47 -17.40 15.08 -8.41
C GLN A 47 -16.11 15.08 -7.60
N LEU A 48 -15.23 14.09 -7.80
CA LEU A 48 -13.94 14.01 -7.15
C LEU A 48 -13.04 15.19 -7.54
N LEU A 49 -13.03 15.58 -8.81
CA LEU A 49 -12.29 16.75 -9.31
C LEU A 49 -12.81 18.04 -8.68
N MET A 50 -14.12 18.27 -8.68
CA MET A 50 -14.72 19.45 -8.04
C MET A 50 -14.43 19.52 -6.53
N GLU A 51 -14.49 18.38 -5.82
CA GLU A 51 -14.10 18.31 -4.41
C GLU A 51 -12.60 18.62 -4.23
N GLY A 52 -11.76 18.09 -5.12
CA GLY A 52 -10.32 18.27 -5.12
C GLY A 52 -9.89 19.71 -5.36
N GLU A 53 -10.50 20.41 -6.32
CA GLU A 53 -10.25 21.82 -6.64
C GLU A 53 -10.57 22.72 -5.43
N LYS A 54 -11.78 22.56 -4.86
CA LYS A 54 -12.19 23.33 -3.67
C LYS A 54 -11.23 23.14 -2.49
N LYS A 55 -10.76 21.91 -2.26
CA LYS A 55 -9.78 21.62 -1.22
C LYS A 55 -8.41 22.20 -1.56
N SER A 56 -8.00 22.14 -2.82
CA SER A 56 -6.71 22.63 -3.28
C SER A 56 -6.60 24.15 -3.14
N GLU A 57 -7.65 24.88 -3.48
CA GLU A 57 -7.73 26.34 -3.27
C GLU A 57 -7.60 26.70 -1.78
N LYS A 58 -8.29 25.96 -0.92
CA LYS A 58 -8.30 26.20 0.52
C LYS A 58 -6.94 25.90 1.18
N LEU A 59 -6.27 24.82 0.77
CA LEU A 59 -5.08 24.28 1.43
C LEU A 59 -3.77 24.60 0.69
N LYS A 60 -3.83 25.22 -0.50
CA LYS A 60 -2.70 25.47 -1.40
C LYS A 60 -1.85 24.21 -1.65
N ARG A 61 -2.51 23.06 -1.81
CA ARG A 61 -1.90 21.76 -2.08
C ARG A 61 -2.73 21.00 -3.09
N LEU A 62 -2.09 20.31 -4.03
CA LEU A 62 -2.79 19.41 -4.94
C LEU A 62 -3.50 18.29 -4.18
N TYR A 63 -4.81 18.19 -4.37
CA TYR A 63 -5.63 17.08 -3.89
C TYR A 63 -5.86 16.14 -5.07
N PHE A 64 -5.29 14.94 -5.01
CA PHE A 64 -5.30 13.96 -6.10
C PHE A 64 -5.90 12.61 -5.69
N ALA A 65 -6.19 12.44 -4.40
CA ALA A 65 -6.72 11.21 -3.84
C ALA A 65 -7.80 11.47 -2.77
N LYS A 66 -8.72 10.52 -2.64
CA LYS A 66 -9.76 10.48 -1.61
C LYS A 66 -9.57 9.22 -0.76
N ASN A 67 -9.54 9.37 0.56
CA ASN A 67 -9.46 8.25 1.47
C ASN A 67 -10.84 7.69 1.75
N PHE A 68 -10.93 6.37 1.85
CA PHE A 68 -12.11 5.61 2.22
C PHE A 68 -11.78 4.73 3.42
N ASP A 69 -12.61 4.81 4.47
CA ASP A 69 -12.49 3.96 5.65
C ASP A 69 -12.92 2.52 5.30
N LEU A 70 -12.18 1.53 5.81
CA LEU A 70 -12.41 0.12 5.52
C LEU A 70 -12.42 -0.75 6.78
N HIS A 71 -11.44 -0.59 7.68
CA HIS A 71 -11.31 -1.32 8.95
C HIS A 71 -11.35 -2.85 8.83
N VAL A 72 -10.55 -3.41 7.91
CA VAL A 72 -10.49 -4.87 7.68
C VAL A 72 -9.17 -5.48 8.13
N ASN A 73 -9.23 -6.75 8.53
CA ASN A 73 -8.09 -7.50 9.03
C ASN A 73 -8.21 -9.00 8.67
N PRO A 74 -7.18 -9.81 8.94
CA PRO A 74 -7.21 -11.23 8.62
C PRO A 74 -8.24 -12.08 9.37
N GLN A 75 -8.89 -11.52 10.40
CA GLN A 75 -9.91 -12.19 11.21
C GLN A 75 -11.32 -11.97 10.64
N ASN A 76 -11.56 -10.85 9.94
CA ASN A 76 -12.89 -10.49 9.44
C ASN A 76 -13.00 -10.52 7.91
N SER A 77 -11.88 -10.57 7.19
CA SER A 77 -11.83 -10.44 5.73
C SER A 77 -10.72 -11.26 5.11
N GLY A 78 -10.81 -11.45 3.80
CA GLY A 78 -9.81 -12.17 3.01
C GLY A 78 -9.87 -13.67 3.24
N ARG A 79 -8.79 -14.36 2.87
CA ARG A 79 -8.71 -15.80 2.92
C ARG A 79 -7.34 -16.26 3.37
N TRP A 80 -7.31 -17.24 4.26
CA TRP A 80 -6.11 -17.98 4.62
C TRP A 80 -5.97 -19.24 3.75
N ILE A 81 -4.74 -19.52 3.32
CA ILE A 81 -4.33 -20.76 2.66
C ILE A 81 -3.07 -21.32 3.30
N ILE A 82 -2.87 -22.62 3.13
CA ILE A 82 -1.71 -23.37 3.61
C ILE A 82 -0.77 -23.54 2.41
N HIS A 83 0.45 -23.03 2.52
CA HIS A 83 1.46 -23.07 1.46
C HIS A 83 2.43 -24.24 1.68
N PRO A 84 2.74 -25.07 0.66
CA PRO A 84 3.59 -26.25 0.81
C PRO A 84 4.95 -26.01 1.47
N ASP A 85 5.53 -24.82 1.27
CA ASP A 85 6.82 -24.43 1.84
C ASP A 85 6.78 -24.04 3.34
N GLY A 86 5.72 -24.40 4.06
CA GLY A 86 5.64 -24.18 5.51
C GLY A 86 5.11 -22.81 5.94
N TYR A 87 4.25 -22.19 5.12
CA TYR A 87 3.66 -20.88 5.40
C TYR A 87 2.14 -20.90 5.43
N ARG A 88 1.54 -20.14 6.34
CA ARG A 88 0.14 -19.70 6.28
C ARG A 88 0.14 -18.38 5.52
N ILE A 89 -0.66 -18.30 4.47
CA ILE A 89 -0.74 -17.10 3.66
C ILE A 89 -2.15 -16.54 3.77
N TRP A 90 -2.28 -15.27 4.13
CA TRP A 90 -3.52 -14.53 4.05
C TRP A 90 -3.52 -13.60 2.84
N GLN A 91 -4.64 -13.57 2.13
CA GLN A 91 -4.81 -12.76 0.92
C GLN A 91 -6.14 -12.01 0.96
N LEU A 92 -6.10 -10.75 0.53
CA LEU A 92 -7.27 -9.90 0.34
C LEU A 92 -7.04 -8.98 -0.85
N GLY A 93 -7.98 -8.94 -1.79
CA GLY A 93 -8.05 -7.94 -2.84
C GLY A 93 -8.86 -6.73 -2.41
N ILE A 94 -8.45 -5.55 -2.86
CA ILE A 94 -9.18 -4.30 -2.68
C ILE A 94 -9.26 -3.62 -4.04
N ARG A 95 -10.47 -3.29 -4.47
CA ARG A 95 -10.71 -2.62 -5.74
C ARG A 95 -11.50 -1.34 -5.51
N SER A 96 -11.05 -0.26 -6.14
CA SER A 96 -11.79 1.01 -6.18
C SER A 96 -11.82 1.50 -7.61
N LYS A 97 -12.88 1.09 -8.32
CA LYS A 97 -13.01 1.26 -9.76
C LYS A 97 -12.76 2.73 -10.19
N GLY A 98 -11.94 2.90 -11.22
CA GLY A 98 -11.58 4.22 -11.75
C GLY A 98 -10.45 4.93 -10.98
N ALA A 99 -9.83 4.29 -9.99
CA ALA A 99 -8.60 4.80 -9.41
C ALA A 99 -7.40 4.61 -10.36
N CYS A 100 -6.52 5.61 -10.43
CA CYS A 100 -5.22 5.51 -11.07
C CYS A 100 -4.22 4.70 -10.26
N SER A 101 -4.32 4.81 -8.95
CA SER A 101 -3.51 4.05 -8.02
C SER A 101 -4.18 3.99 -6.65
N LEU A 102 -3.86 2.96 -5.89
CA LEU A 102 -4.37 2.78 -4.54
C LEU A 102 -3.24 2.88 -3.52
N GLY A 103 -3.42 3.75 -2.54
CA GLY A 103 -2.60 3.80 -1.32
C GLY A 103 -3.31 3.08 -0.19
N VAL A 104 -2.55 2.55 0.77
CA VAL A 104 -3.11 1.86 1.94
C VAL A 104 -2.57 2.49 3.21
N ILE A 105 -3.44 2.72 4.18
CA ILE A 105 -3.05 3.16 5.51
C ILE A 105 -3.49 2.07 6.49
N PHE A 106 -2.51 1.39 7.07
CA PHE A 106 -2.77 0.53 8.22
C PHE A 106 -2.97 1.41 9.45
N SER A 107 -4.17 1.33 10.05
CA SER A 107 -4.45 1.99 11.34
C SER A 107 -3.86 1.22 12.52
N LYS A 108 -3.54 -0.06 12.30
CA LYS A 108 -2.73 -0.91 13.18
C LYS A 108 -1.78 -1.73 12.31
N PHE A 109 -0.50 -1.70 12.65
CA PHE A 109 0.56 -2.48 12.00
C PHE A 109 1.61 -2.82 13.06
N HIS A 110 1.55 -4.07 13.49
CA HIS A 110 2.55 -4.67 14.35
C HIS A 110 2.75 -6.11 13.89
N LEU A 111 3.85 -6.40 13.19
CA LEU A 111 4.21 -7.77 12.83
C LEU A 111 5.21 -8.35 13.81
N GLU A 112 5.07 -9.63 14.10
CA GLU A 112 5.98 -10.37 14.97
C GLU A 112 6.75 -11.47 14.22
N GLY A 113 7.83 -11.94 14.84
CA GLY A 113 8.65 -13.02 14.30
C GLY A 113 9.13 -12.75 12.87
N ASN A 114 8.88 -13.71 11.98
CA ASN A 114 9.30 -13.68 10.58
C ASN A 114 8.12 -13.48 9.62
N ALA A 115 7.03 -12.86 10.10
CA ALA A 115 5.90 -12.51 9.24
C ALA A 115 6.30 -11.45 8.20
N ARG A 116 5.77 -11.59 6.98
CA ARG A 116 6.06 -10.69 5.85
C ARG A 116 4.78 -10.26 5.17
N LEU A 117 4.64 -8.96 4.92
CA LEU A 117 3.50 -8.42 4.18
C LEU A 117 3.95 -7.80 2.87
N PHE A 118 3.18 -8.06 1.81
CA PHE A 118 3.36 -7.52 0.48
C PHE A 118 2.06 -6.87 -0.01
N ILE A 119 2.20 -5.85 -0.86
CA ILE A 119 1.10 -5.22 -1.58
C ILE A 119 1.47 -5.16 -3.06
N TYR A 120 0.58 -5.59 -3.95
CA TYR A 120 0.86 -5.60 -5.39
C TYR A 120 -0.37 -5.33 -6.25
N ASN A 121 -0.15 -4.86 -7.48
CA ASN A 121 -1.21 -4.67 -8.49
C ASN A 121 -1.61 -6.01 -9.14
N GLU A 122 -2.75 -6.05 -9.82
CA GLU A 122 -3.28 -7.27 -10.45
C GLU A 122 -2.26 -7.98 -11.36
N GLU A 123 -1.45 -7.23 -12.11
CA GLU A 123 -0.42 -7.78 -13.00
C GLU A 123 0.88 -8.17 -12.30
N ARG A 124 1.00 -7.95 -10.98
CA ARG A 124 2.21 -8.17 -10.16
C ARG A 124 3.47 -7.46 -10.68
N LYS A 125 3.30 -6.41 -11.49
CA LYS A 125 4.40 -5.59 -12.03
C LYS A 125 4.98 -4.66 -10.97
N VAL A 126 4.13 -4.18 -10.06
CA VAL A 126 4.53 -3.35 -8.93
C VAL A 126 4.24 -4.12 -7.65
N ILE A 127 5.29 -4.35 -6.87
CA ILE A 127 5.24 -5.06 -5.59
C ILE A 127 5.93 -4.17 -4.56
N LEU A 128 5.21 -3.88 -3.48
CA LEU A 128 5.73 -3.21 -2.29
C LEU A 128 5.88 -4.23 -1.18
N GLY A 129 6.95 -4.07 -0.39
CA GLY A 129 7.32 -5.02 0.66
C GLY A 129 8.59 -5.79 0.30
N ALA A 130 9.04 -6.74 1.10
CA ALA A 130 8.41 -7.20 2.34
C ALA A 130 8.37 -6.10 3.40
N PHE A 131 7.19 -5.88 3.97
CA PHE A 131 7.03 -5.19 5.24
C PHE A 131 7.11 -6.23 6.36
N THR A 132 7.89 -5.95 7.39
CA THR A 132 8.20 -6.89 8.48
C THR A 132 8.09 -6.18 9.83
N ASN A 133 8.46 -6.87 10.91
CA ASN A 133 8.58 -6.26 12.24
C ASN A 133 9.49 -5.01 12.27
N GLN A 134 10.40 -4.83 11.31
CA GLN A 134 11.22 -3.63 11.17
C GLN A 134 10.42 -2.38 10.76
N ASN A 135 9.19 -2.57 10.29
CA ASN A 135 8.26 -1.49 9.97
C ASN A 135 7.36 -1.11 11.15
N ASN A 136 7.42 -1.84 12.28
CA ASN A 136 6.65 -1.52 13.47
C ASN A 136 7.09 -0.16 14.02
N LYS A 137 6.11 0.67 14.37
CA LYS A 137 6.33 1.97 14.99
C LYS A 137 5.54 2.04 16.28
N MET A 138 5.98 2.88 17.22
CA MET A 138 5.25 3.13 18.46
C MET A 138 3.81 3.66 18.23
N THR A 139 3.56 4.28 17.08
CA THR A 139 2.22 4.74 16.69
C THR A 139 1.31 3.63 16.16
N ASP A 140 1.86 2.45 15.86
CA ASP A 140 1.25 1.35 15.11
C ASP A 140 0.66 1.71 13.72
N ILE A 141 0.70 2.96 13.30
CA ILE A 141 0.21 3.38 11.98
C ILE A 141 1.31 3.19 10.93
N LEU A 142 0.95 2.56 9.80
CA LEU A 142 1.82 2.41 8.63
C LEU A 142 1.11 2.86 7.36
N PRO A 143 1.41 4.06 6.84
CA PRO A 143 1.06 4.46 5.49
C PRO A 143 1.96 3.74 4.48
N VAL A 144 1.38 3.21 3.41
CA VAL A 144 2.08 2.56 2.31
C VAL A 144 1.86 3.34 1.02
N SER A 145 2.93 3.50 0.24
CA SER A 145 2.92 4.16 -1.06
C SER A 145 1.87 3.61 -2.03
N HIS A 146 1.44 4.46 -2.96
CA HIS A 146 0.48 4.09 -3.98
C HIS A 146 1.00 3.01 -4.92
N VAL A 147 0.15 2.01 -5.20
CA VAL A 147 0.36 0.97 -6.20
C VAL A 147 -0.53 1.27 -7.42
N PRO A 148 0.00 1.30 -8.65
CA PRO A 148 -0.77 1.61 -9.85
C PRO A 148 -1.91 0.62 -10.11
N GLY A 149 -2.98 1.13 -10.72
CA GLY A 149 -4.19 0.37 -11.02
C GLY A 149 -5.30 0.59 -10.00
N ASP A 150 -6.50 0.13 -10.34
CA ASP A 150 -7.70 0.27 -9.53
C ASP A 150 -7.98 -0.94 -8.64
N CYS A 151 -7.12 -1.95 -8.68
CA CYS A 151 -7.19 -3.18 -7.91
C CYS A 151 -5.81 -3.55 -7.37
N ILE A 152 -5.73 -3.78 -6.05
CA ILE A 152 -4.51 -4.22 -5.36
C ILE A 152 -4.79 -5.44 -4.50
N PHE A 153 -3.73 -6.17 -4.18
CA PHE A 153 -3.77 -7.36 -3.33
C PHE A 153 -2.82 -7.19 -2.15
N ILE A 154 -3.34 -7.46 -0.96
CA ILE A 154 -2.57 -7.56 0.28
C ILE A 154 -2.27 -9.03 0.53
N HIS A 155 -1.02 -9.33 0.82
CA HIS A 155 -0.52 -10.69 0.98
C HIS A 155 0.35 -10.76 2.23
N LEU A 156 -0.13 -11.45 3.26
CA LEU A 156 0.60 -11.68 4.50
C LEU A 156 1.05 -13.14 4.57
N GLU A 157 2.34 -13.35 4.79
CA GLU A 157 2.96 -14.66 4.95
C GLU A 157 3.39 -14.83 6.40
N VAL A 158 3.00 -15.96 6.99
CA VAL A 158 3.32 -16.31 8.38
C VAL A 158 3.91 -17.72 8.39
N PRO A 159 5.14 -17.94 8.88
CA PRO A 159 5.67 -19.30 9.03
C PRO A 159 4.77 -20.18 9.90
N TRP A 160 4.62 -21.47 9.58
CA TRP A 160 3.81 -22.40 10.38
C TRP A 160 4.34 -22.60 11.80
N ALA A 161 5.65 -22.52 11.98
CA ALA A 161 6.28 -22.64 13.29
C ALA A 161 5.97 -21.44 14.22
N GLN A 162 5.34 -20.39 13.68
CA GLN A 162 4.97 -19.19 14.41
C GLN A 162 3.46 -19.18 14.61
N ASP A 163 3.01 -19.21 15.87
CA ASP A 163 1.59 -19.20 16.22
C ASP A 163 0.96 -17.81 15.98
N GLU A 164 1.59 -16.78 16.53
CA GLU A 164 1.15 -15.38 16.46
C GLU A 164 1.94 -14.58 15.43
N TYR A 165 1.26 -13.82 14.57
CA TYR A 165 1.89 -12.94 13.57
C TYR A 165 1.89 -11.47 13.95
N GLY A 166 1.31 -11.14 15.11
CA GLY A 166 0.97 -9.77 15.52
C GLY A 166 -0.41 -9.34 15.03
N GLU A 167 -0.57 -8.05 14.78
CA GLU A 167 -1.84 -7.41 14.46
C GLU A 167 -1.70 -6.44 13.27
N ILE A 168 -2.55 -6.61 12.27
CA ILE A 168 -2.69 -5.65 11.17
C ILE A 168 -4.17 -5.29 11.00
N VAL A 169 -4.44 -4.01 10.78
CA VAL A 169 -5.76 -3.49 10.42
C VAL A 169 -5.58 -2.48 9.29
N ILE A 170 -6.19 -2.76 8.14
CA ILE A 170 -6.30 -1.84 7.03
C ILE A 170 -7.38 -0.84 7.41
N GLY A 171 -6.96 0.37 7.80
CA GLY A 171 -7.85 1.41 8.26
C GLY A 171 -8.47 2.16 7.10
N GLU A 172 -7.63 2.65 6.19
CA GLU A 172 -8.06 3.47 5.05
C GLU A 172 -7.41 3.01 3.75
N VAL A 173 -8.10 3.27 2.64
CA VAL A 173 -7.59 3.11 1.28
C VAL A 173 -7.72 4.44 0.55
N ALA A 174 -6.61 4.91 0.00
CA ALA A 174 -6.54 6.15 -0.76
C ALA A 174 -6.79 5.87 -2.25
N HIS A 175 -7.95 6.27 -2.76
CA HIS A 175 -8.31 6.27 -4.17
C HIS A 175 -7.68 7.49 -4.85
N ALA A 176 -6.57 7.32 -5.58
CA ALA A 176 -6.03 8.40 -6.41
C ALA A 176 -6.81 8.48 -7.72
N TYR A 177 -7.54 9.57 -7.94
CA TYR A 177 -8.29 9.85 -9.18
C TYR A 177 -7.49 10.70 -10.17
N LEU A 178 -6.29 11.13 -9.78
CA LEU A 178 -5.29 11.72 -10.65
C LEU A 178 -3.98 10.95 -10.50
N PRO A 179 -3.15 10.86 -11.56
CA PRO A 179 -1.86 10.19 -11.48
C PRO A 179 -0.93 10.89 -10.50
N VAL A 180 -0.15 10.10 -9.75
CA VAL A 180 0.95 10.63 -8.94
C VAL A 180 2.08 11.00 -9.90
N ILE A 181 2.23 12.29 -10.22
CA ILE A 181 3.33 12.76 -11.06
C ILE A 181 4.62 12.73 -10.23
N VAL A 182 5.37 11.63 -10.33
CA VAL A 182 6.71 11.50 -9.74
C VAL A 182 7.73 11.92 -10.80
N ASP A 183 7.99 13.23 -10.91
CA ASP A 183 9.01 13.85 -11.79
C ASP A 183 8.92 13.49 -13.30
N GLN A 184 8.83 14.50 -14.16
CA GLN A 184 8.74 14.33 -15.63
C GLN A 184 10.00 13.68 -16.25
N SER A 185 11.07 13.51 -15.50
CA SER A 185 12.27 12.77 -15.90
C SER A 185 12.09 11.24 -15.88
N ILE A 186 11.06 10.72 -15.20
CA ILE A 186 10.76 9.29 -15.10
C ILE A 186 9.55 8.99 -15.98
N LYS A 187 9.80 8.76 -17.29
CA LYS A 187 8.82 8.12 -18.18
C LYS A 187 8.76 6.62 -17.87
N ASP A 188 8.27 6.27 -16.68
CA ASP A 188 7.96 4.89 -16.36
C ASP A 188 6.45 4.72 -16.57
N GLY A 189 6.06 4.05 -17.66
CA GLY A 189 4.68 3.96 -18.18
C GLY A 189 3.64 3.32 -17.23
N ARG A 190 3.94 3.23 -15.93
CA ARG A 190 3.13 2.67 -14.85
C ARG A 190 1.78 3.37 -14.66
N TYR A 191 1.63 4.62 -15.10
CA TYR A 191 0.39 5.40 -14.96
C TYR A 191 -0.26 5.77 -16.29
N GLU A 192 0.22 5.22 -17.42
CA GLU A 192 -0.23 5.61 -18.76
C GLU A 192 -1.72 5.36 -19.00
N SER A 193 -2.28 4.28 -18.44
CA SER A 193 -3.71 3.97 -18.57
C SER A 193 -4.61 5.06 -17.99
N CYS A 194 -4.12 5.81 -17.00
CA CYS A 194 -4.91 6.84 -16.34
C CYS A 194 -4.83 8.21 -17.00
N LEU A 195 -3.85 8.43 -17.88
CA LEU A 195 -3.69 9.71 -18.58
C LEU A 195 -4.63 9.84 -19.79
N GLN A 196 -5.22 8.74 -20.26
CA GLN A 196 -6.08 8.72 -21.44
C GLN A 196 -7.49 9.26 -21.19
N ASP A 197 -7.96 9.24 -19.94
CA ASP A 197 -9.31 9.68 -19.57
C ASP A 197 -9.40 11.18 -19.21
N ILE A 198 -8.28 11.91 -19.30
CA ILE A 198 -8.18 13.34 -18.95
C ILE A 198 -8.33 14.25 -20.20
N SER A 199 -8.42 13.67 -21.40
CA SER A 199 -8.47 14.41 -22.68
C SER A 199 -9.87 14.69 -23.21
#